data_AF-A0A8S3BFI6-F1
#
_entry.id   AF-A0A8S3BFI6-F1
#
_cell.length_a   1.000
_cell.length_b   1.000
_cell.length_c   1.000
_cell.angle_alpha   90.00
_cell.angle_beta   90.00
_cell.angle_gamma   90.00
#
_symmetry.space_group_name_H-M   'P 1'
#
loop_
_entity.id
_entity.type
_entity.pdbx_description
1 polymer ?
#
loop_
_entity_poly.entity_id
_entity_poly.type
_entity_poly.pdbx_seq_one_letter_code
_entity_poly.pdbx_strand_id
1 'polypeptide(L)'
;MFCSFIFTDATHFNGGTIRWSPIDPYDNDTSNGIDIIQSYSWTYPNIQCAKDVPISTSGRSNANANLTCVVDCSTDGGYSNAPISILTDCISFNSTSKTLISERSSNVTLSADAHFYLAYTGSAWVALNHPLQSGLQWSIVTYIDLRKRPDGFINTPPVANFVSPQYTMVNQTTQINIPVSDENTGDDVRCRWSTYTAGYRRRKRSEEEHIEHQSVTHVYNKL
;
A
#
# COMPACT_ATOMS: atom_id res chain seq x y z
N MET A 1 -8.83 -32.78 -19.63
CA MET A 1 -7.78 -31.74 -19.58
C MET A 1 -8.48 -30.41 -19.44
N PHE A 2 -8.66 -29.93 -18.21
CA PHE A 2 -9.29 -28.63 -17.95
C PHE A 2 -8.22 -27.55 -18.07
N CYS A 3 -8.30 -26.76 -19.14
CA CYS A 3 -7.47 -25.57 -19.28
C CYS A 3 -8.03 -24.53 -18.29
N SER A 4 -7.30 -24.27 -17.21
CA SER A 4 -7.65 -23.22 -16.27
C SER A 4 -7.30 -21.88 -16.93
N PHE A 5 -8.31 -21.20 -17.47
CA PHE A 5 -8.15 -19.82 -17.93
C PHE A 5 -8.04 -18.93 -16.69
N ILE A 6 -6.82 -18.52 -16.34
CA ILE A 6 -6.64 -17.38 -15.43
C ILE A 6 -7.01 -16.15 -16.25
N PHE A 7 -8.26 -15.70 -16.15
CA PHE A 7 -8.62 -14.34 -16.53
C PHE A 7 -7.93 -13.41 -15.53
N THR A 8 -6.74 -12.93 -15.87
CA THR A 8 -6.19 -11.73 -15.23
C THR A 8 -7.00 -10.56 -15.76
N ASP A 9 -8.19 -10.39 -15.21
CA ASP A 9 -8.99 -9.20 -15.46
C ASP A 9 -8.13 -8.02 -14.94
N ALA A 10 -7.71 -7.20 -15.89
CA ALA A 10 -6.62 -6.24 -15.70
C ALA A 10 -7.14 -4.92 -15.11
N THR A 11 -8.31 -4.92 -14.46
CA THR A 11 -9.05 -3.67 -14.16
C THR A 11 -9.78 -3.72 -12.82
N HIS A 12 -9.05 -3.73 -11.70
CA HIS A 12 -9.73 -3.79 -10.39
C HIS A 12 -9.24 -2.78 -9.38
N PHE A 13 -7.95 -2.50 -9.33
CA PHE A 13 -7.39 -1.67 -8.28
C PHE A 13 -7.16 -0.25 -8.79
N ASN A 14 -7.80 0.72 -8.13
CA ASN A 14 -7.71 2.15 -8.44
C ASN A 14 -6.79 2.90 -7.49
N GLY A 15 -6.16 2.22 -6.52
CA GLY A 15 -5.27 2.81 -5.53
C GLY A 15 -5.79 2.67 -4.10
N GLY A 16 -5.05 3.24 -3.16
CA GLY A 16 -5.40 3.16 -1.74
C GLY A 16 -4.26 3.59 -0.84
N THR A 17 -4.50 3.48 0.47
CA THR A 17 -3.56 3.83 1.54
C THR A 17 -3.41 2.69 2.53
N ILE A 18 -2.26 2.65 3.18
CA ILE A 18 -2.02 1.89 4.40
C ILE A 18 -1.47 2.90 5.41
N ARG A 19 -2.25 3.18 6.43
CA ARG A 19 -1.93 4.10 7.53
C ARG A 19 -1.75 3.29 8.80
N TRP A 20 -0.96 3.80 9.73
CA TRP A 20 -0.82 3.18 11.04
C TRP A 20 -0.60 4.24 12.11
N SER A 21 -0.92 3.91 13.34
CA SER A 21 -0.57 4.73 14.51
C SER A 21 -0.40 3.84 15.74
N PRO A 22 0.48 4.20 16.69
CA PRO A 22 0.48 3.57 18.00
C PRO A 22 -0.87 3.81 18.70
N ILE A 23 -1.38 2.79 19.40
CA ILE A 23 -2.61 2.90 20.20
C ILE A 23 -2.36 3.82 21.41
N ASP A 24 -1.17 3.71 22.01
CA ASP A 24 -0.66 4.62 23.03
C ASP A 24 0.78 5.03 22.64
N PRO A 25 1.00 6.27 22.16
CA PRO A 25 2.33 6.76 21.80
C PRO A 25 3.31 6.82 22.99
N TYR A 26 2.82 6.84 24.23
CA TYR A 26 3.65 6.99 25.43
C TYR A 26 3.96 5.65 26.10
N ASP A 27 3.55 4.54 25.48
CA ASP A 27 3.78 3.20 25.99
C ASP A 27 5.29 2.91 26.16
N ASN A 28 5.63 2.29 27.29
CA ASN A 28 7.00 1.91 27.65
C ASN A 28 7.18 0.39 27.76
N ASP A 29 6.14 -0.38 27.44
CA ASP A 29 6.19 -1.82 27.48
C ASP A 29 7.11 -2.39 26.40
N THR A 30 7.57 -3.62 26.62
CA THR A 30 8.40 -4.38 25.66
C THR A 30 7.65 -4.77 24.38
N SER A 31 6.34 -4.52 24.35
CA SER A 31 5.47 -4.74 23.21
C SER A 31 4.45 -3.63 23.12
N ASN A 32 4.27 -3.05 21.94
CA ASN A 32 3.38 -1.91 21.73
C ASN A 32 2.27 -2.29 20.76
N GLY A 33 1.05 -1.85 21.09
CA GLY A 33 -0.11 -2.00 20.23
C GLY A 33 -0.14 -0.90 19.16
N ILE A 34 -0.39 -1.29 17.91
CA ILE A 34 -0.62 -0.36 16.80
C ILE A 34 -1.95 -0.67 16.13
N ASP A 35 -2.61 0.37 15.60
CA ASP A 35 -3.74 0.25 14.69
C ASP A 35 -3.24 0.44 13.25
N ILE A 36 -3.61 -0.47 12.36
CA ILE A 36 -3.33 -0.39 10.92
C ILE A 36 -4.65 -0.21 10.18
N ILE A 37 -4.75 0.88 9.42
CA ILE A 37 -5.93 1.24 8.62
C ILE A 37 -5.59 1.06 7.15
N GLN A 38 -6.32 0.15 6.49
CA GLN A 38 -6.22 -0.12 5.06
C GLN A 38 -7.43 0.49 4.36
N SER A 39 -7.22 1.39 3.40
CA SER A 39 -8.29 2.02 2.62
C SER A 39 -8.02 1.83 1.14
N TYR A 40 -8.91 1.17 0.42
CA TYR A 40 -8.71 0.75 -0.96
C TYR A 40 -9.82 1.25 -1.88
N SER A 41 -9.44 1.61 -3.10
CA SER A 41 -10.33 2.00 -4.17
C SER A 41 -10.33 0.93 -5.25
N TRP A 42 -11.52 0.52 -5.67
CA TRP A 42 -11.73 -0.55 -6.65
C TRP A 42 -12.66 -0.14 -7.78
N THR A 43 -12.59 -0.86 -8.90
CA THR A 43 -13.48 -0.66 -10.04
C THR A 43 -14.84 -1.30 -9.78
N TYR A 44 -15.89 -0.50 -9.69
CA TYR A 44 -17.28 -0.95 -9.60
C TYR A 44 -17.92 -1.03 -11.01
N PRO A 45 -18.73 -2.06 -11.33
CA PRO A 45 -19.14 -3.20 -10.50
C PRO A 45 -18.23 -4.43 -10.60
N ASN A 46 -17.05 -4.32 -11.24
CA ASN A 46 -16.12 -5.45 -11.40
C ASN A 46 -15.69 -6.06 -10.04
N ILE A 47 -15.59 -5.20 -9.02
CA ILE A 47 -15.47 -5.59 -7.61
C ILE A 47 -16.78 -5.23 -6.92
N GLN A 48 -17.35 -6.20 -6.22
CA GLN A 48 -18.62 -6.05 -5.52
C GLN A 48 -18.42 -5.32 -4.20
N CYS A 49 -19.32 -4.36 -3.93
CA CYS A 49 -19.44 -3.74 -2.62
C CYS A 49 -20.11 -4.70 -1.65
N ALA A 50 -19.33 -5.27 -0.75
CA ALA A 50 -19.78 -6.18 0.30
C ALA A 50 -18.75 -6.19 1.45
N LYS A 51 -18.98 -7.05 2.44
CA LYS A 51 -17.95 -7.41 3.43
C LYS A 51 -16.80 -8.17 2.74
N ASP A 52 -15.60 -8.11 3.30
CA ASP A 52 -14.44 -8.89 2.84
C ASP A 52 -14.12 -8.69 1.34
N VAL A 53 -14.00 -7.44 0.92
CA VAL A 53 -13.52 -7.05 -0.41
C VAL A 53 -12.03 -7.43 -0.54
N PRO A 54 -11.59 -8.06 -1.65
CA PRO A 54 -12.34 -8.33 -2.88
C PRO A 54 -12.94 -9.75 -2.99
N ILE A 55 -12.78 -10.62 -1.99
CA ILE A 55 -13.12 -12.04 -2.11
C ILE A 55 -14.63 -12.32 -2.17
N SER A 56 -15.44 -11.39 -1.69
CA SER A 56 -16.90 -11.42 -1.82
C SER A 56 -17.40 -11.25 -3.25
N THR A 57 -16.53 -10.86 -4.18
CA THR A 57 -16.83 -10.85 -5.62
C THR A 57 -16.75 -12.26 -6.19
N SER A 58 -17.77 -12.67 -6.94
CA SER A 58 -17.78 -13.98 -7.62
C SER A 58 -16.51 -14.19 -8.47
N GLY A 59 -15.90 -15.38 -8.36
CA GLY A 59 -14.66 -15.72 -9.05
C GLY A 59 -13.37 -15.19 -8.39
N ARG A 60 -13.46 -14.50 -7.24
CA ARG A 60 -12.29 -13.95 -6.51
C ARG A 60 -12.03 -14.56 -5.14
N SER A 61 -12.61 -15.71 -4.82
CA SER A 61 -12.40 -16.38 -3.52
C SER A 61 -10.92 -16.63 -3.18
N ASN A 62 -10.06 -16.77 -4.20
CA ASN A 62 -8.63 -17.00 -4.05
C ASN A 62 -7.79 -15.70 -4.03
N ALA A 63 -8.42 -14.53 -4.06
CA ALA A 63 -7.74 -13.23 -4.01
C ALA A 63 -7.42 -12.76 -2.58
N ASN A 64 -7.64 -13.62 -1.57
CA ASN A 64 -7.21 -13.33 -0.21
C ASN A 64 -5.67 -13.32 -0.16
N ALA A 65 -5.11 -12.26 0.40
CA ALA A 65 -3.68 -12.11 0.64
C ALA A 65 -3.47 -11.41 1.98
N ASN A 66 -2.21 -11.30 2.39
CA ASN A 66 -1.82 -10.57 3.58
C ASN A 66 -0.98 -9.35 3.20
N LEU A 67 -0.97 -8.35 4.07
CA LEU A 67 0.06 -7.35 4.07
C LEU A 67 1.40 -8.05 4.38
N THR A 68 2.38 -7.85 3.52
CA THR A 68 3.66 -8.55 3.61
C THR A 68 4.77 -7.60 4.01
N CYS A 69 5.64 -8.03 4.92
CA CYS A 69 6.90 -7.34 5.11
C CYS A 69 7.78 -7.49 3.86
N VAL A 70 8.36 -6.40 3.40
CA VAL A 70 9.19 -6.37 2.17
C VAL A 70 10.62 -5.90 2.39
N VAL A 71 10.88 -5.11 3.44
CA VAL A 71 12.20 -4.58 3.78
C VAL A 71 12.33 -4.50 5.30
N ASP A 72 13.54 -4.78 5.80
CA ASP A 72 13.88 -4.81 7.23
C ASP A 72 13.01 -5.79 8.05
N CYS A 73 12.69 -6.95 7.45
CA CYS A 73 11.81 -7.93 8.09
C CYS A 73 12.40 -8.65 9.29
N SER A 74 13.72 -8.52 9.54
CA SER A 74 14.35 -9.00 10.77
C SER A 74 13.99 -8.16 12.00
N THR A 75 13.47 -6.94 11.79
CA THR A 75 13.09 -5.98 12.82
C THR A 75 11.58 -5.75 12.84
N ASP A 76 10.80 -6.73 12.37
CA ASP A 76 9.35 -6.63 12.23
C ASP A 76 8.56 -6.81 13.54
N GLY A 77 9.26 -6.99 14.67
CA GLY A 77 8.65 -7.15 15.99
C GLY A 77 7.73 -8.38 16.09
N GLY A 78 7.92 -9.38 15.24
CA GLY A 78 7.09 -10.60 15.20
C GLY A 78 5.90 -10.52 14.25
N TYR A 79 5.74 -9.43 13.48
CA TYR A 79 4.63 -9.25 12.53
C TYR A 79 4.45 -10.44 11.59
N SER A 80 5.54 -10.98 11.04
CA SER A 80 5.49 -12.07 10.06
C SER A 80 4.88 -13.38 10.59
N ASN A 81 4.74 -13.53 11.92
CA ASN A 81 4.10 -14.70 12.53
C ASN A 81 2.57 -14.65 12.44
N ALA A 82 1.98 -13.45 12.39
CA ALA A 82 0.54 -13.24 12.35
C ALA A 82 0.19 -12.01 11.47
N PRO A 83 0.46 -12.09 10.15
CA PRO A 83 0.27 -10.95 9.26
C PRO A 83 -1.21 -10.63 9.05
N ILE A 84 -1.52 -9.33 8.91
CA ILE A 84 -2.88 -8.85 8.68
C ILE A 84 -3.31 -9.14 7.24
N SER A 85 -4.57 -9.54 7.06
CA SER A 85 -5.18 -9.76 5.74
C SER A 85 -5.39 -8.45 4.97
N ILE A 86 -5.38 -8.50 3.63
CA ILE A 86 -5.73 -7.36 2.78
C ILE A 86 -7.24 -7.11 2.68
N LEU A 87 -8.04 -7.97 3.30
CA LEU A 87 -9.48 -7.88 3.22
C LEU A 87 -9.98 -6.64 3.94
N THR A 88 -10.85 -5.90 3.26
CA THR A 88 -11.47 -4.66 3.75
C THR A 88 -12.98 -4.75 3.63
N ASP A 89 -13.72 -3.84 4.26
CA ASP A 89 -15.17 -3.79 4.18
C ASP A 89 -15.61 -2.63 3.30
N CYS A 90 -16.59 -2.85 2.42
CA CYS A 90 -17.09 -1.76 1.58
C CYS A 90 -17.69 -0.64 2.44
N ILE A 91 -17.22 0.58 2.24
CA ILE A 91 -17.72 1.79 2.89
C ILE A 91 -18.70 2.53 1.99
N SER A 92 -18.38 2.63 0.70
CA SER A 92 -19.23 3.32 -0.28
C SER A 92 -18.91 2.89 -1.71
N PHE A 93 -19.83 3.16 -2.63
CA PHE A 93 -19.60 3.01 -4.06
C PHE A 93 -20.36 4.08 -4.86
N ASN A 94 -19.92 4.32 -6.09
CA ASN A 94 -20.54 5.23 -7.04
C ASN A 94 -20.58 4.58 -8.43
N SER A 95 -21.79 4.35 -8.94
CA SER A 95 -22.00 3.72 -10.25
C SER A 95 -21.63 4.63 -11.43
N THR A 96 -21.75 5.95 -11.26
CA THR A 96 -21.40 6.94 -12.29
C THR A 96 -19.89 7.00 -12.51
N SER A 97 -19.10 7.09 -11.42
CA SER A 97 -17.63 7.12 -11.51
C SER A 97 -17.00 5.72 -11.57
N LYS A 98 -17.80 4.66 -11.45
CA LYS A 98 -17.37 3.26 -11.40
C LYS A 98 -16.34 3.01 -10.28
N THR A 99 -16.55 3.63 -9.13
CA THR A 99 -15.63 3.57 -7.99
C THR A 99 -16.28 2.89 -6.80
N LEU A 100 -15.52 2.06 -6.09
CA LEU A 100 -15.86 1.49 -4.80
C LEU A 100 -14.74 1.83 -3.83
N ILE A 101 -15.10 2.26 -2.61
CA ILE A 101 -14.15 2.49 -1.52
C ILE A 101 -14.42 1.46 -0.42
N SER A 102 -13.38 0.76 0.00
CA SER A 102 -13.42 -0.18 1.12
C SER A 102 -12.35 0.15 2.14
N GLU A 103 -12.63 -0.08 3.42
CA GLU A 103 -11.72 0.22 4.52
C GLU A 103 -11.80 -0.83 5.62
N ARG A 104 -10.71 -1.03 6.36
CA ARG A 104 -10.68 -1.82 7.59
C ARG A 104 -9.55 -1.35 8.50
N SER A 105 -9.84 -1.33 9.80
CA SER A 105 -8.86 -1.19 10.89
C SER A 105 -8.49 -2.56 11.45
N SER A 106 -7.25 -2.74 11.84
CA SER A 106 -6.79 -3.97 12.48
C SER A 106 -5.68 -3.66 13.48
N ASN A 107 -5.88 -4.12 14.71
CA ASN A 107 -4.89 -3.97 15.78
C ASN A 107 -3.87 -5.10 15.71
N VAL A 108 -2.59 -4.75 15.86
CA VAL A 108 -1.49 -5.70 16.01
C VAL A 108 -0.59 -5.25 17.15
N THR A 109 -0.05 -6.24 17.87
CA THR A 109 0.96 -6.02 18.90
C THR A 109 2.31 -6.44 18.36
N LEU A 110 3.30 -5.54 18.41
CA LEU A 110 4.66 -5.78 17.95
C LEU A 110 5.64 -5.58 19.11
N SER A 111 6.82 -6.18 19.05
CA SER A 111 7.90 -5.85 19.98
C SER A 111 8.28 -4.37 19.90
N ALA A 112 8.74 -3.81 21.03
CA ALA A 112 9.31 -2.48 21.07
C ALA A 112 10.46 -2.32 20.04
N ASP A 113 10.66 -1.09 19.57
CA ASP A 113 11.67 -0.74 18.56
C ASP A 113 11.50 -1.40 17.17
N ALA A 114 10.39 -2.08 16.91
CA ALA A 114 10.12 -2.66 15.60
C ALA A 114 10.10 -1.59 14.50
N HIS A 115 10.81 -1.84 13.40
CA HIS A 115 10.88 -0.92 12.27
C HIS A 115 11.06 -1.68 10.96
N PHE A 116 10.13 -1.52 10.04
CA PHE A 116 10.05 -2.35 8.82
C PHE A 116 9.06 -1.78 7.82
N TYR A 117 9.11 -2.28 6.58
CA TYR A 117 8.22 -1.86 5.51
C TYR A 117 7.16 -2.92 5.24
N LEU A 118 5.89 -2.51 5.27
CA LEU A 118 4.75 -3.31 4.85
C LEU A 118 4.29 -2.91 3.47
N ALA A 119 3.97 -3.90 2.64
CA ALA A 119 3.43 -3.65 1.32
C ALA A 119 2.21 -4.51 1.01
N TYR A 120 1.33 -3.92 0.21
CA TYR A 120 0.36 -4.64 -0.60
C TYR A 120 0.74 -4.45 -2.07
N THR A 121 0.77 -5.54 -2.84
CA THR A 121 1.17 -5.52 -4.26
C THR A 121 0.19 -6.31 -5.11
N GLY A 122 0.12 -5.96 -6.39
CA GLY A 122 -0.70 -6.68 -7.35
C GLY A 122 -0.35 -6.34 -8.80
N SER A 123 -1.04 -7.00 -9.72
CA SER A 123 -0.82 -6.88 -11.17
C SER A 123 -2.06 -6.48 -11.97
N ALA A 124 -3.13 -6.07 -11.27
CA ALA A 124 -4.41 -5.70 -11.87
C ALA A 124 -4.79 -4.25 -11.55
N TRP A 125 -3.85 -3.34 -11.78
CA TRP A 125 -4.12 -1.90 -11.74
C TRP A 125 -5.09 -1.50 -12.84
N VAL A 126 -5.92 -0.48 -12.61
CA VAL A 126 -6.81 0.07 -13.63
C VAL A 126 -6.06 0.46 -14.91
N ALA A 127 -6.65 0.16 -16.07
CA ALA A 127 -6.05 0.53 -17.34
C ALA A 127 -5.96 2.05 -17.49
N LEU A 128 -4.84 2.53 -18.00
CA LEU A 128 -4.65 3.93 -18.35
C LEU A 128 -5.22 4.19 -19.74
N ASN A 129 -5.93 5.30 -19.92
CA ASN A 129 -6.51 5.67 -21.20
C ASN A 129 -5.50 6.35 -22.14
N HIS A 130 -4.49 7.01 -21.59
CA HIS A 130 -3.50 7.74 -22.38
C HIS A 130 -2.13 7.87 -21.66
N PRO A 131 -1.06 7.28 -22.20
CA PRO A 131 -1.08 6.27 -23.27
C PRO A 131 -1.89 5.04 -22.84
N LEU A 132 -2.48 4.32 -23.79
CA LEU A 132 -3.25 3.11 -23.48
C LEU A 132 -2.33 2.04 -22.89
N GLN A 133 -2.54 1.68 -21.63
CA GLN A 133 -1.78 0.65 -20.94
C GLN A 133 -2.69 -0.17 -20.03
N SER A 134 -2.50 -1.48 -20.01
CA SER A 134 -3.27 -2.41 -19.19
C SER A 134 -2.35 -3.46 -18.55
N GLY A 135 -2.86 -4.16 -17.54
CA GLY A 135 -2.09 -5.18 -16.81
C GLY A 135 -0.95 -4.60 -15.99
N LEU A 136 -1.07 -3.33 -15.61
CA LEU A 136 -0.05 -2.62 -14.85
C LEU A 136 0.03 -3.19 -13.42
N GLN A 137 1.27 -3.26 -12.95
CA GLN A 137 1.58 -3.63 -11.57
C GLN A 137 1.48 -2.42 -10.67
N TRP A 138 1.21 -2.68 -9.40
CA TRP A 138 1.07 -1.64 -8.40
C TRP A 138 1.59 -2.13 -7.05
N SER A 139 1.97 -1.18 -6.22
CA SER A 139 2.38 -1.42 -4.84
C SER A 139 1.99 -0.22 -3.99
N ILE A 140 1.45 -0.49 -2.81
CA ILE A 140 1.29 0.49 -1.73
C ILE A 140 2.17 0.02 -0.61
N VAL A 141 2.98 0.93 -0.07
CA VAL A 141 3.96 0.64 0.97
C VAL A 141 3.77 1.63 2.10
N THR A 142 3.89 1.14 3.34
CA THR A 142 4.00 1.96 4.54
C THR A 142 5.23 1.53 5.34
N TYR A 143 5.85 2.49 6.02
CA TYR A 143 6.98 2.22 6.91
C TYR A 143 6.48 2.33 8.34
N ILE A 144 6.57 1.23 9.07
CA ILE A 144 6.28 1.17 10.50
C ILE A 144 7.57 1.42 11.25
N ASP A 145 7.54 2.29 12.26
CA ASP A 145 8.68 2.63 13.08
C ASP A 145 8.24 2.88 14.52
N LEU A 146 8.43 1.90 15.39
CA LEU A 146 8.05 1.97 16.81
C LEU A 146 9.20 2.44 17.69
N ARG A 147 10.33 2.83 17.11
CA ARG A 147 11.46 3.36 17.88
C ARG A 147 11.05 4.68 18.51
N LYS A 148 11.50 4.89 19.74
CA LYS A 148 11.26 6.15 20.42
C LYS A 148 12.03 7.28 19.77
N ARG A 149 11.34 8.38 19.61
CA ARG A 149 11.92 9.66 19.22
C ARG A 149 12.76 10.23 20.38
N PRO A 150 13.67 11.20 20.11
CA PRO A 150 14.45 11.85 21.15
C PRO A 150 13.63 12.59 22.24
N ASP A 151 12.39 12.96 21.92
CA ASP A 151 11.42 13.59 22.83
C ASP A 151 10.64 12.56 23.70
N GLY A 152 10.89 11.26 23.53
CA GLY A 152 10.53 10.22 24.49
C GLY A 152 9.25 9.42 24.19
N PHE A 153 8.53 9.75 23.11
CA PHE A 153 7.35 8.99 22.67
C PHE A 153 7.62 8.23 21.35
N ILE A 154 6.77 7.24 21.06
CA ILE A 154 6.84 6.42 19.85
C ILE A 154 6.56 7.29 18.63
N ASN A 155 7.26 7.05 17.52
CA ASN A 155 7.02 7.78 16.29
C ASN A 155 5.56 7.61 15.80
N THR A 156 4.89 8.74 15.55
CA THR A 156 3.53 8.81 14.99
C THR A 156 3.64 9.36 13.57
N PRO A 157 3.21 8.62 12.53
CA PRO A 157 3.38 9.07 11.15
C PRO A 157 2.33 10.13 10.76
N PRO A 158 2.66 11.06 9.84
CA PRO A 158 1.67 11.99 9.30
C PRO A 158 0.63 11.24 8.46
N VAL A 159 -0.59 11.76 8.43
CA VAL A 159 -1.71 11.22 7.68
C VAL A 159 -1.94 12.04 6.42
N ALA A 160 -1.81 11.39 5.26
CA ALA A 160 -2.23 11.95 3.99
C ALA A 160 -3.62 11.42 3.61
N ASN A 161 -4.54 12.33 3.30
CA ASN A 161 -5.87 11.98 2.80
C ASN A 161 -5.93 12.27 1.30
N PHE A 162 -6.20 11.27 0.48
CA PHE A 162 -6.39 11.48 -0.95
C PHE A 162 -7.53 10.63 -1.48
N VAL A 163 -8.21 11.14 -2.51
CA VAL A 163 -9.25 10.40 -3.22
C VAL A 163 -8.61 9.70 -4.42
N SER A 164 -8.89 8.41 -4.60
CA SER A 164 -8.43 7.63 -5.74
C SER A 164 -9.61 6.95 -6.43
N PRO A 165 -9.63 6.85 -7.78
CA PRO A 165 -8.67 7.41 -8.72
C PRO A 165 -8.87 8.92 -8.94
N GLN A 166 -7.82 9.61 -9.40
CA GLN A 166 -7.90 10.97 -9.92
C GLN A 166 -7.91 10.93 -11.45
N TYR A 167 -8.82 11.67 -12.08
CA TYR A 167 -8.89 11.79 -13.54
C TYR A 167 -8.35 13.15 -13.96
N THR A 168 -7.45 13.15 -14.94
CA THR A 168 -6.86 14.36 -15.51
C THR A 168 -7.15 14.43 -17.00
N MET A 169 -7.22 15.64 -17.56
CA MET A 169 -7.34 15.81 -19.01
C MET A 169 -5.96 15.70 -19.65
N VAL A 170 -5.90 14.97 -20.77
CA VAL A 170 -4.67 14.82 -21.55
C VAL A 170 -4.19 16.20 -22.01
N ASN A 171 -2.89 16.45 -21.90
CA ASN A 171 -2.24 17.72 -22.24
C ASN A 171 -2.68 18.93 -21.40
N GLN A 172 -3.28 18.72 -20.24
CA GLN A 172 -3.62 19.79 -19.30
C GLN A 172 -2.96 19.57 -17.95
N THR A 173 -2.21 20.57 -17.49
CA THR A 173 -1.65 20.57 -16.13
C THR A 173 -2.78 20.55 -15.12
N THR A 174 -2.86 19.49 -14.32
CA THR A 174 -3.84 19.36 -13.25
C THR A 174 -3.13 19.47 -11.91
N GLN A 175 -3.55 20.42 -11.07
CA GLN A 175 -3.05 20.52 -9.71
C GLN A 175 -3.79 19.53 -8.82
N ILE A 176 -3.03 18.59 -8.22
CA ILE A 176 -3.56 17.64 -7.24
C ILE A 176 -3.15 18.13 -5.85
N ASN A 177 -4.15 18.49 -5.05
CA ASN A 177 -3.92 18.88 -3.66
C ASN A 177 -3.95 17.63 -2.78
N ILE A 178 -2.87 17.42 -2.03
CA ILE A 178 -2.76 16.32 -1.06
C ILE A 178 -2.86 16.94 0.33
N PRO A 179 -4.04 16.91 0.98
CA PRO A 179 -4.15 17.34 2.36
C PRO A 179 -3.38 16.36 3.26
N VAL A 180 -2.50 16.91 4.09
CA VAL A 180 -1.72 16.17 5.07
C VAL A 180 -1.94 16.81 6.43
N SER A 181 -2.08 15.96 7.44
CA SER A 181 -2.12 16.35 8.84
C SER A 181 -1.06 15.58 9.60
N ASP A 182 -0.43 16.24 10.55
CA ASP A 182 0.46 15.60 11.51
C ASP A 182 -0.01 15.98 12.92
N GLU A 183 0.05 15.02 13.83
CA GLU A 183 -0.42 15.22 15.20
C GLU A 183 0.66 15.90 16.05
N ASN A 184 1.93 15.78 15.69
CA ASN A 184 3.03 16.31 16.48
C ASN A 184 3.30 17.77 16.12
N THR A 185 3.71 18.54 17.13
CA THR A 185 4.13 19.92 16.91
C THR A 185 5.60 19.97 16.53
N GLY A 186 5.93 20.65 15.43
CA GLY A 186 7.32 20.91 15.03
C GLY A 186 7.93 19.88 14.09
N ASP A 187 7.18 18.85 13.68
CA ASP A 187 7.62 17.91 12.66
C ASP A 187 7.58 18.56 11.25
N ASP A 188 8.53 18.16 10.40
CA ASP A 188 8.61 18.60 9.01
C ASP A 188 8.03 17.54 8.07
N VAL A 189 6.88 17.86 7.50
CA VAL A 189 6.13 16.96 6.63
C VAL A 189 6.46 17.21 5.16
N ARG A 190 6.98 16.19 4.49
CA ARG A 190 7.40 16.29 3.08
C ARG A 190 6.72 15.25 2.20
N CYS A 191 6.11 15.71 1.11
CA CYS A 191 5.67 14.83 0.03
C CYS A 191 6.85 14.52 -0.90
N ARG A 192 7.02 13.24 -1.27
CA ARG A 192 8.03 12.79 -2.23
C ARG A 192 7.36 11.91 -3.27
N TRP A 193 7.75 12.09 -4.53
CA TRP A 193 7.33 11.18 -5.60
C TRP A 193 8.00 9.82 -5.41
N SER A 194 7.22 8.75 -5.55
CA SER A 194 7.80 7.42 -5.64
C SER A 194 8.49 7.27 -7.00
N THR A 195 9.73 6.81 -6.99
CA THR A 195 10.45 6.43 -8.22
C THR A 195 10.15 4.97 -8.51
N TYR A 196 9.41 4.69 -9.58
CA TYR A 196 9.25 3.32 -10.08
C TYR A 196 10.45 2.95 -10.95
N THR A 197 11.21 1.95 -10.54
CA THR A 197 12.25 1.32 -11.39
C THR A 197 11.71 0.02 -11.95
N ALA A 198 11.43 -0.01 -13.25
CA ALA A 198 10.98 -1.22 -13.93
C ALA A 198 12.00 -2.36 -13.77
N GLY A 199 11.53 -3.55 -13.40
CA GLY A 199 12.36 -4.76 -13.28
C GLY A 199 12.92 -5.07 -11.90
N TYR A 200 12.81 -4.18 -10.91
CA TYR A 200 13.32 -4.43 -9.55
C TYR A 200 12.31 -5.20 -8.67
N ARG A 201 11.82 -6.36 -9.14
CA ARG A 201 11.46 -7.41 -8.19
C ARG A 201 12.78 -7.90 -7.63
N ARG A 202 13.12 -7.58 -6.38
CA ARG A 202 14.08 -8.41 -5.63
C ARG A 202 13.44 -9.79 -5.52
N ARG A 203 13.70 -10.63 -6.53
CA ARG A 203 13.43 -12.07 -6.47
C ARG A 203 14.02 -12.55 -5.15
N LYS A 204 13.22 -13.32 -4.40
CA LYS A 204 13.69 -14.14 -3.29
C LYS A 204 14.98 -14.82 -3.77
N ARG A 205 16.12 -14.49 -3.16
CA ARG A 205 17.46 -14.96 -3.52
C ARG A 205 17.46 -16.49 -3.51
N SER A 206 17.37 -17.14 -4.67
CA SER A 206 18.03 -18.42 -4.85
C SER A 206 19.51 -18.11 -5.01
N GLU A 207 20.35 -18.80 -4.25
CA GLU A 207 21.81 -18.73 -4.37
C GLU A 207 22.23 -19.01 -5.82
N GLU A 208 23.35 -18.42 -6.23
CA GLU A 208 23.94 -18.41 -7.58
C GLU A 208 23.46 -17.27 -8.49
N GLU A 209 24.09 -16.10 -8.38
CA GLU A 209 24.78 -15.50 -9.53
C GLU A 209 25.74 -14.39 -9.12
N HIS A 210 26.87 -14.37 -9.83
CA HIS A 210 28.09 -13.62 -9.59
C HIS A 210 27.92 -12.08 -9.74
N ILE A 211 28.77 -11.37 -9.01
CA ILE A 211 28.91 -9.92 -8.95
C ILE A 211 29.27 -9.33 -10.32
N GLU A 212 28.57 -8.28 -10.75
CA GLU A 212 29.19 -7.20 -11.53
C GLU A 212 28.69 -5.83 -11.05
N HIS A 213 29.62 -5.04 -10.53
CA HIS A 213 29.42 -3.65 -10.13
C HIS A 213 29.28 -2.79 -11.39
N GLN A 214 28.11 -2.19 -11.60
CA GLN A 214 28.01 -0.98 -12.44
C GLN A 214 27.28 0.12 -11.68
N SER A 215 28.08 1.06 -11.18
CA SER A 215 27.65 2.40 -10.81
C SER A 215 27.14 3.10 -12.07
N VAL A 216 25.84 3.34 -12.16
CA VAL A 216 25.26 4.15 -13.22
C VAL A 216 24.54 5.34 -12.61
N THR A 217 25.29 6.43 -12.51
CA THR A 217 24.74 7.79 -12.50
C THR A 217 24.01 8.03 -13.82
N HIS A 218 22.69 8.20 -13.81
CA HIS A 218 22.00 8.85 -14.91
C HIS A 218 20.96 9.88 -14.45
N VAL A 219 21.29 11.10 -14.84
CA VAL A 219 20.51 12.33 -14.94
C VAL A 219 19.38 12.15 -15.97
N TYR A 220 18.36 13.01 -15.85
CA TYR A 220 17.31 13.37 -16.84
C TYR A 220 15.98 12.62 -16.71
N ASN A 221 14.81 13.21 -16.99
CA ASN A 221 14.45 14.54 -17.47
C ASN A 221 13.00 14.81 -17.02
N LYS A 222 12.66 16.10 -16.86
CA LYS A 222 11.28 16.55 -16.66
C LYS A 222 10.36 16.03 -17.77
N LEU A 223 9.19 15.54 -17.38
CA LEU A 223 7.91 15.77 -18.05
C LEU A 223 7.00 16.47 -17.04
#